data_AF-A0A2E0PWL6-F1
#
_entry.id   AF-A0A2E0PWL6-F1
#
_cell.length_a   1.000
_cell.length_b   1.000
_cell.length_c   1.000
_cell.angle_alpha   90.00
_cell.angle_beta   90.00
_cell.angle_gamma   90.00
#
_symmetry.space_group_name_H-M   'P 1'
#
loop_
_entity.id
_entity.type
_entity.pdbx_description
1 polymer ?
#
loop_
_entity_poly.entity_id
_entity_poly.type
_entity_poly.pdbx_seq_one_letter_code
_entity_poly.pdbx_strand_id
1 'polypeptide(L)'
;MHKIKSQQGAALITALVILVIVTMLGLAGMTNNTMNEKMAANAQEANRAFQTAEAGIEKAFSSPTSSFSLSTPFSSPSATPFETSGTDLYGAKAAFTVTYVQETAPKRGLGWDTNYTAYHFDIGSEGTTTNSEARASLHSGAFQIGNKN
;
A
#
# COMPACT_ATOMS: atom_id res chain seq x y z
N MET A 1 -41.64 -20.80 65.60
CA MET A 1 -40.71 -19.80 65.02
C MET A 1 -39.73 -20.52 64.11
N HIS A 2 -39.62 -20.07 62.86
CA HIS A 2 -38.90 -20.73 61.76
C HIS A 2 -37.38 -20.70 61.98
N LYS A 3 -36.72 -21.88 61.99
CA LYS A 3 -35.25 -21.96 62.02
C LYS A 3 -34.71 -21.63 60.63
N ILE A 4 -34.07 -20.48 60.49
CA ILE A 4 -33.32 -20.13 59.27
C ILE A 4 -32.04 -20.98 59.28
N LYS A 5 -31.97 -21.96 58.38
CA LYS A 5 -30.79 -22.81 58.21
C LYS A 5 -29.61 -21.97 57.72
N SER A 6 -28.54 -21.90 58.50
CA SER A 6 -27.25 -21.32 58.13
C SER A 6 -26.56 -22.22 57.10
N GLN A 7 -26.67 -21.88 55.82
CA GLN A 7 -26.00 -22.54 54.69
C GLN A 7 -24.59 -21.93 54.52
N GLN A 8 -23.69 -22.14 55.48
CA GLN A 8 -22.40 -21.43 55.56
C GLN A 8 -21.28 -21.96 54.62
N GLY A 9 -21.53 -22.96 53.78
CA GLY A 9 -20.54 -23.47 52.81
C GLY A 9 -20.93 -23.31 51.33
N ALA A 10 -22.23 -23.39 51.02
CA ALA A 10 -22.72 -23.40 49.63
C ALA A 10 -22.59 -22.04 48.94
N ALA A 11 -22.69 -20.94 49.69
CA ALA A 11 -22.56 -19.59 49.15
C ALA A 11 -21.16 -19.31 48.58
N LEU A 12 -20.10 -19.83 49.23
CA LEU A 12 -18.73 -19.64 48.78
C LEU A 12 -18.44 -20.44 47.50
N ILE A 13 -18.90 -21.69 47.43
CA ILE A 13 -18.73 -22.54 46.24
C ILE A 13 -19.49 -21.95 45.04
N THR A 14 -20.74 -21.52 45.24
CA THR A 14 -21.54 -20.91 44.17
C THR A 14 -20.95 -19.60 43.68
N ALA A 15 -20.46 -18.73 44.59
CA ALA A 15 -19.75 -17.51 44.22
C ALA A 15 -18.49 -17.80 43.38
N LEU A 16 -17.73 -18.83 43.73
CA LEU A 16 -16.50 -19.20 43.02
C LEU A 16 -16.80 -19.77 41.62
N VAL A 17 -17.84 -20.60 41.50
CA VAL A 17 -18.32 -21.10 40.19
C VAL A 17 -18.77 -19.95 39.30
N ILE A 18 -19.56 -19.02 39.83
CA ILE A 18 -20.04 -17.85 39.07
C ILE A 18 -18.87 -16.95 38.67
N LEU A 19 -17.90 -16.71 39.56
CA LEU A 19 -16.70 -15.92 39.25
C LEU A 19 -15.90 -16.52 38.10
N VAL A 20 -15.71 -17.85 38.09
CA VAL A 20 -15.01 -18.55 37.00
C VAL A 20 -15.77 -18.44 35.69
N ILE A 21 -17.11 -18.62 35.70
CA ILE A 21 -17.94 -18.48 34.51
C ILE A 21 -17.83 -17.07 33.93
N VAL A 22 -17.95 -16.03 34.76
CA VAL A 22 -17.81 -14.63 34.33
C VAL A 22 -16.40 -14.35 33.78
N THR A 23 -15.36 -14.90 34.41
CA THR A 23 -13.97 -14.76 33.93
C THR A 23 -13.78 -15.40 32.55
N MET A 24 -14.32 -16.60 32.33
CA MET A 24 -14.26 -17.27 31.01
C MET A 24 -14.99 -16.47 29.93
N LEU A 25 -16.17 -15.91 30.25
CA LEU A 25 -16.92 -15.06 29.33
C LEU A 25 -16.15 -13.77 29.00
N GLY A 26 -15.50 -13.16 30.00
CA GLY A 26 -14.64 -11.98 29.80
C GLY A 26 -13.44 -12.26 28.90
N LEU A 27 -12.74 -13.38 29.11
CA LEU A 27 -11.60 -13.78 28.27
C LEU A 27 -12.02 -14.06 26.82
N ALA A 28 -13.12 -14.77 26.61
CA ALA A 28 -13.61 -15.08 25.26
C ALA A 28 -13.99 -13.82 24.46
N GLY A 29 -14.48 -12.78 25.12
CA GLY A 29 -14.69 -11.47 24.50
C GLY A 29 -13.38 -10.76 24.13
N MET A 30 -12.37 -10.87 24.99
CA MET A 30 -11.07 -10.22 24.78
C MET A 30 -10.29 -10.83 23.60
N THR A 31 -10.36 -12.15 23.41
CA THR A 31 -9.68 -12.84 22.29
C THR A 31 -10.18 -12.40 20.91
N ASN A 32 -11.48 -12.13 20.77
CA ASN A 32 -12.04 -11.64 19.51
C ASN A 32 -11.57 -10.21 19.20
N ASN A 33 -11.47 -9.37 20.22
CA ASN A 33 -10.97 -8.00 20.06
C ASN A 33 -9.50 -7.99 19.59
N THR A 34 -8.64 -8.85 20.16
CA THR A 34 -7.23 -8.93 19.73
C THR A 34 -7.09 -9.37 18.27
N MET A 35 -7.93 -10.30 17.80
CA MET A 35 -7.89 -10.73 16.39
C MET A 35 -8.32 -9.60 15.46
N ASN A 36 -9.41 -8.92 15.77
CA ASN A 36 -9.91 -7.79 14.98
C ASN A 36 -8.91 -6.63 14.96
N GLU A 37 -8.23 -6.36 16.07
CA GLU A 37 -7.18 -5.34 16.17
C GLU A 37 -5.99 -5.67 15.26
N LYS A 38 -5.52 -6.92 15.23
CA LYS A 38 -4.46 -7.35 14.31
C LYS A 38 -4.86 -7.26 12.84
N MET A 39 -6.09 -7.64 12.51
CA MET A 39 -6.62 -7.50 11.14
C MET A 39 -6.73 -6.03 10.74
N ALA A 40 -7.21 -5.16 11.63
CA ALA A 40 -7.27 -3.72 11.41
C ALA A 40 -5.87 -3.11 11.22
N ALA A 41 -4.90 -3.52 12.03
CA ALA A 41 -3.51 -3.08 11.91
C ALA A 41 -2.88 -3.50 10.56
N ASN A 42 -3.08 -4.76 10.15
CA ASN A 42 -2.59 -5.25 8.86
C ASN A 42 -3.25 -4.48 7.69
N ALA A 43 -4.58 -4.32 7.73
CA ALA A 43 -5.30 -3.56 6.70
C ALA A 43 -4.84 -2.10 6.62
N GLN A 44 -4.57 -1.46 7.76
CA GLN A 44 -4.01 -0.11 7.81
C GLN A 44 -2.63 -0.05 7.16
N GLU A 45 -1.77 -1.03 7.44
CA GLU A 45 -0.42 -1.06 6.89
C GLU A 45 -0.41 -1.31 5.38
N ALA A 46 -1.24 -2.23 4.89
CA ALA A 46 -1.41 -2.46 3.45
C ALA A 46 -1.88 -1.18 2.74
N ASN A 47 -2.81 -0.44 3.33
CA ASN A 47 -3.28 0.84 2.79
C ASN A 47 -2.18 1.91 2.81
N ARG A 48 -1.35 1.97 3.86
CA ARG A 48 -0.18 2.88 3.91
C ARG A 48 0.82 2.55 2.81
N ALA A 49 1.14 1.27 2.59
CA ALA A 49 2.02 0.85 1.51
C ALA A 49 1.47 1.28 0.14
N PHE A 50 0.17 1.10 -0.08
CA PHE A 50 -0.51 1.51 -1.31
C PHE A 50 -0.44 3.02 -1.55
N GLN A 51 -0.81 3.84 -0.55
CA GLN A 51 -0.74 5.30 -0.66
C GLN A 51 0.69 5.79 -0.89
N THR A 52 1.67 5.10 -0.31
CA THR A 52 3.08 5.41 -0.51
C THR A 52 3.53 5.11 -1.95
N ALA A 53 3.09 3.99 -2.52
CA ALA A 53 3.34 3.67 -3.93
C ALA A 53 2.66 4.70 -4.87
N GLU A 54 1.45 5.15 -4.55
CA GLU A 54 0.74 6.18 -5.32
C GLU A 54 1.49 7.53 -5.28
N ALA A 55 1.96 7.93 -4.10
CA ALA A 55 2.81 9.11 -3.95
C ALA A 55 4.11 8.98 -4.77
N GLY A 56 4.68 7.78 -4.86
CA GLY A 56 5.84 7.49 -5.72
C GLY A 56 5.55 7.75 -7.21
N ILE A 57 4.38 7.33 -7.70
CA ILE A 57 3.92 7.62 -9.07
C ILE A 57 3.73 9.13 -9.27
N GLU A 58 3.11 9.84 -8.32
CA GLU A 58 2.94 11.30 -8.39
C GLU A 58 4.30 12.03 -8.43
N LYS A 59 5.29 11.54 -7.68
CA LYS A 59 6.67 12.04 -7.74
C LYS A 59 7.32 11.79 -9.09
N ALA A 60 7.05 10.65 -9.72
CA ALA A 60 7.53 10.35 -11.06
C ALA A 60 6.94 11.32 -12.11
N PHE A 61 5.71 11.79 -11.94
CA PHE A 61 5.09 12.78 -12.84
C PHE A 61 5.53 14.23 -12.57
N SER A 62 5.76 14.59 -11.31
CA SER A 62 6.11 15.96 -10.91
C SER A 62 7.61 16.26 -11.00
N SER A 63 8.46 15.23 -11.06
CA SER A 63 9.90 15.42 -11.19
C SER A 63 10.24 15.84 -12.63
N PRO A 64 10.85 17.01 -12.86
CA PRO A 64 11.25 17.44 -14.21
C PRO A 64 12.41 16.60 -14.78
N THR A 65 13.04 15.76 -13.96
CA THR A 65 14.23 14.95 -14.28
C THR A 65 13.91 13.45 -14.40
N SER A 66 12.68 13.00 -14.12
CA SER A 66 12.28 11.60 -14.26
C SER A 66 12.09 11.25 -15.73
N SER A 67 13.22 11.00 -16.41
CA SER A 67 13.40 9.95 -17.42
C SER A 67 12.33 9.69 -18.49
N PHE A 68 11.51 10.67 -18.85
CA PHE A 68 10.84 10.73 -20.16
C PHE A 68 11.77 11.31 -21.23
N SER A 69 13.07 11.02 -21.10
CA SER A 69 14.10 11.59 -21.97
C SER A 69 14.04 10.94 -23.34
N LEU A 70 13.83 11.77 -24.36
CA LEU A 70 13.78 11.36 -25.77
C LEU A 70 15.15 11.42 -26.47
N SER A 71 16.22 11.71 -25.74
CA SER A 71 17.52 12.08 -26.29
C SER A 71 18.46 10.90 -26.60
N THR A 72 18.06 9.66 -26.30
CA THR A 72 18.84 8.46 -26.62
C THR A 72 18.03 7.54 -27.52
N PRO A 73 18.58 6.99 -28.61
CA PRO A 73 17.87 6.00 -29.41
C PRO A 73 17.50 4.82 -28.52
N PHE A 74 16.20 4.61 -28.31
CA PHE A 74 15.66 3.62 -27.39
C PHE A 74 15.96 2.22 -27.91
N SER A 75 17.04 1.59 -27.43
CA SER A 75 17.42 0.23 -27.82
C SER A 75 17.05 -0.83 -26.79
N SER A 76 16.51 -0.48 -25.62
CA SER A 76 16.01 -1.44 -24.63
C SER A 76 15.17 -0.76 -23.54
N PRO A 77 14.27 -1.48 -22.84
CA PRO A 77 13.63 -0.98 -21.63
C PRO A 77 14.72 -0.68 -20.60
N SER A 78 15.15 0.58 -20.51
CA SER A 78 16.07 1.01 -19.48
C SER A 78 15.23 1.45 -18.29
N ALA A 79 15.13 0.57 -17.30
CA ALA A 79 14.72 0.94 -15.96
C ALA A 79 15.73 1.97 -15.46
N THR A 80 15.31 3.22 -15.30
CA THR A 80 16.06 4.15 -14.45
C THR A 80 15.48 3.97 -13.05
N PRO A 81 16.11 3.16 -12.17
CA PRO A 81 15.71 3.14 -10.77
C PRO A 81 16.05 4.52 -10.21
N PHE A 82 15.04 5.38 -10.05
CA PHE A 82 15.21 6.60 -9.29
C PHE A 82 14.78 6.31 -7.86
N GLU A 83 15.78 6.23 -6.99
CA GLU A 83 15.61 6.22 -5.54
C GLU A 83 14.94 7.54 -5.13
N THR A 84 13.68 7.50 -4.71
CA THR A 84 13.12 8.60 -3.93
C THR A 84 13.85 8.60 -2.60
N SER A 85 14.60 9.68 -2.35
CA SER A 85 15.07 10.01 -1.00
C SER A 85 13.87 9.88 -0.07
N GLY A 86 13.95 8.89 0.83
CA GLY A 86 12.97 8.67 1.86
C GLY A 86 12.82 9.95 2.67
N THR A 87 11.77 10.71 2.38
CA THR A 87 11.13 11.47 3.44
C THR A 87 10.32 10.42 4.17
N ASP A 88 10.70 10.13 5.41
CA ASP A 88 9.91 9.28 6.30
C ASP A 88 8.52 9.91 6.44
N LEU A 89 7.62 9.58 5.52
CA LEU A 89 6.21 9.86 5.66
C LEU A 89 5.64 8.71 6.45
N TYR A 90 5.49 8.92 7.76
CA TYR A 90 4.83 7.95 8.62
C TYR A 90 5.48 6.55 8.59
N GLY A 91 6.81 6.48 8.39
CA GLY A 91 7.56 5.23 8.37
C GLY A 91 7.38 4.39 7.10
N ALA A 92 7.05 4.99 5.96
CA ALA A 92 6.97 4.30 4.67
C ALA A 92 7.89 4.94 3.61
N LYS A 93 8.38 4.12 2.67
CA LYS A 93 9.31 4.49 1.60
C LYS A 93 8.73 4.10 0.25
N ALA A 94 8.83 4.99 -0.73
CA ALA A 94 8.45 4.73 -2.12
C ALA A 94 9.69 4.60 -2.98
N ALA A 95 9.76 3.60 -3.84
CA ALA A 95 10.70 3.53 -4.96
C ALA A 95 9.90 3.61 -6.26
N PHE A 96 10.43 4.25 -7.30
CA PHE A 96 9.78 4.24 -8.61
C PHE A 96 10.77 4.07 -9.74
N THR A 97 10.29 3.48 -10.83
CA THR A 97 11.04 3.17 -12.05
C THR A 97 10.20 3.58 -13.25
N VAL A 98 10.78 4.38 -14.13
CA VAL A 98 10.17 4.71 -15.43
C VAL A 98 10.85 3.86 -16.50
N THR A 99 10.06 3.10 -17.25
CA THR A 99 10.50 2.19 -18.30
C THR A 99 9.80 2.55 -19.60
N TYR A 100 10.55 2.70 -20.68
CA TYR A 100 9.97 2.85 -22.01
C TYR A 100 9.49 1.52 -22.57
N VAL A 101 8.34 1.55 -23.25
CA VAL A 101 7.66 0.35 -23.75
C VAL A 101 7.65 0.32 -25.28
N GLN A 102 7.16 1.38 -25.93
CA GLN A 102 6.95 1.39 -27.38
C GLN A 102 6.70 2.80 -27.92
N GLU A 103 6.88 2.97 -29.23
CA GLU A 103 6.39 4.15 -29.97
C GLU A 103 5.18 3.76 -30.82
N THR A 104 4.27 4.70 -31.03
CA THR A 104 3.11 4.53 -31.91
C THR A 104 2.98 5.73 -32.82
N ALA A 105 2.89 5.45 -34.12
CA ALA A 105 2.67 6.48 -35.12
C ALA A 105 1.32 7.20 -34.88
N PRO A 106 1.24 8.52 -35.11
CA PRO A 106 0.01 9.27 -34.92
C PRO A 106 -1.09 8.74 -35.84
N LYS A 107 -2.32 8.63 -35.31
CA LYS A 107 -3.48 8.25 -36.12
C LYS A 107 -3.78 9.33 -37.16
N ARG A 108 -4.11 8.90 -38.38
CA ARG A 108 -4.50 9.80 -39.48
C ARG A 108 -5.70 10.66 -39.04
N GLY A 109 -5.63 11.97 -39.29
CA GLY A 109 -6.69 12.93 -38.95
C GLY A 109 -6.45 13.77 -37.69
N LEU A 110 -5.33 13.58 -36.98
CA LEU A 110 -4.96 14.36 -35.77
C LEU A 110 -4.20 15.67 -36.06
N GLY A 111 -3.88 15.96 -37.33
CA GLY A 111 -3.13 17.16 -37.72
C GLY A 111 -1.63 17.13 -37.43
N TRP A 112 -1.10 16.03 -36.86
CA TRP A 112 0.34 15.82 -36.69
C TRP A 112 0.94 15.18 -37.93
N ASP A 113 2.09 15.69 -38.35
CA ASP A 113 2.82 15.15 -39.50
C ASP A 113 3.59 13.86 -39.12
N THR A 114 4.30 13.27 -40.09
CA THR A 114 5.07 12.02 -39.88
C THR A 114 6.35 12.23 -39.05
N ASN A 115 6.66 13.48 -38.68
CA ASN A 115 7.78 13.80 -37.82
C ASN A 115 7.42 13.64 -36.33
N TYR A 116 6.17 13.41 -35.95
CA TYR A 116 5.82 13.16 -34.55
C TYR A 116 5.50 11.70 -34.29
N THR A 117 5.90 11.20 -33.13
CA THR A 117 5.54 9.86 -32.64
C THR A 117 5.10 9.95 -31.18
N ALA A 118 4.15 9.12 -30.78
CA ALA A 118 3.76 8.95 -29.38
C ALA A 118 4.62 7.88 -28.72
N TYR A 119 5.35 8.25 -27.67
CA TYR A 119 6.19 7.37 -26.87
C TYR A 119 5.44 6.94 -25.62
N HIS A 120 5.39 5.63 -25.37
CA HIS A 120 4.72 5.05 -24.22
C HIS A 120 5.75 4.62 -23.16
N PHE A 121 5.41 4.92 -21.91
CA PHE A 121 6.20 4.60 -20.74
C PHE A 121 5.33 3.87 -19.72
N ASP A 122 5.92 2.90 -19.05
CA ASP A 122 5.37 2.27 -17.85
C ASP A 122 6.11 2.84 -16.63
N ILE A 123 5.35 3.33 -15.66
CA ILE A 123 5.86 3.82 -14.39
C ILE A 123 5.50 2.77 -13.35
N GLY A 124 6.49 2.02 -12.89
CA GLY A 124 6.34 1.15 -11.73
C GLY A 124 6.68 1.92 -10.46
N SER A 125 5.86 1.82 -9.41
CA SER A 125 6.22 2.28 -8.08
C SER A 125 5.94 1.22 -7.03
N GLU A 126 6.89 1.05 -6.12
CA GLU A 126 6.81 0.15 -4.99
C GLU A 126 6.84 0.94 -3.69
N GLY A 127 5.77 0.81 -2.90
CA GLY A 127 5.65 1.36 -1.55
C GLY A 127 5.95 0.28 -0.53
N THR A 128 6.85 0.58 0.42
CA THR A 128 7.25 -0.33 1.50
C THR A 128 7.13 0.35 2.85
N THR A 129 6.60 -0.34 3.85
CA THR A 129 6.53 0.18 5.22
C THR A 129 7.68 -0.33 6.08
N THR A 130 8.29 0.55 6.87
CA THR A 130 9.52 0.28 7.65
C THR A 130 9.31 -0.71 8.79
N ASN A 131 8.10 -0.78 9.36
CA ASN A 131 7.85 -1.53 10.60
C ASN A 131 7.13 -2.88 10.40
N SER A 132 6.40 -3.07 9.31
CA SER A 132 5.56 -4.25 9.10
C SER A 132 5.83 -4.94 7.76
N GLU A 133 6.88 -4.53 7.03
CA GLU A 133 7.27 -5.08 5.72
C GLU A 133 6.11 -5.19 4.71
N ALA A 134 5.03 -4.41 4.86
CA ALA A 134 3.96 -4.39 3.90
C ALA A 134 4.48 -3.76 2.61
N ARG A 135 4.11 -4.37 1.48
CA ARG A 135 4.56 -3.97 0.14
C ARG A 135 3.33 -3.78 -0.74
N ALA A 136 3.35 -2.71 -1.53
CA ALA A 136 2.39 -2.49 -2.60
C ALA A 136 3.16 -2.09 -3.86
N SER A 137 2.86 -2.75 -4.98
CA SER A 137 3.39 -2.39 -6.29
C SER A 137 2.26 -1.85 -7.16
N LEU A 138 2.49 -0.69 -7.76
CA LEU A 138 1.56 0.00 -8.66
C LEU A 138 2.26 0.27 -9.98
N HIS A 139 1.49 0.16 -11.07
CA HIS A 139 1.95 0.48 -12.40
C HIS A 139 1.00 1.51 -13.02
N SER A 140 1.57 2.50 -13.71
CA SER A 140 0.81 3.52 -14.42
C SER A 140 1.42 3.78 -15.79
N GLY A 141 0.55 3.86 -16.80
CA GLY A 141 0.97 4.20 -18.16
C GLY A 141 1.07 5.71 -18.34
N ALA A 142 2.15 6.15 -18.97
CA ALA A 142 2.35 7.53 -19.40
C ALA A 142 2.67 7.58 -20.90
N PHE A 143 2.30 8.68 -21.55
CA PHE A 143 2.68 8.91 -22.94
C PHE A 143 3.18 10.33 -23.13
N GLN A 144 4.18 10.47 -24.00
CA GLN A 144 4.72 11.75 -24.42
C GLN A 144 4.76 11.80 -25.94
N ILE A 145 4.49 12.99 -26.48
CA ILE A 145 4.62 13.24 -27.91
C ILE A 145 5.96 13.90 -28.15
N GLY A 146 6.71 13.37 -29.10
CA GLY A 146 8.03 13.88 -29.44
C GLY A 146 8.31 13.78 -30.91
N ASN A 147 9.37 14.48 -31.34
CA ASN A 147 9.87 14.33 -32.69
C ASN A 147 10.42 12.91 -32.86
N LYS A 148 10.18 12.34 -34.03
CA LYS A 148 10.72 11.06 -34.44
C LYS A 148 12.24 11.24 -34.65
N ASN A 149 13.02 10.55 -33.82
CA ASN A 149 14.48 10.47 -33.99
C ASN A 149 14.87 9.65 -35.22
#